data_AF-A0A2X4RS08-F1
#
_entry.id   AF-A0A2X4RS08-F1
#
_cell.length_a   1.000
_cell.length_b   1.000
_cell.length_c   1.000
_cell.angle_alpha   90.00
_cell.angle_beta   90.00
_cell.angle_gamma   90.00
#
_symmetry.space_group_name_H-M   'P 1'
#
loop_
_entity.id
_entity.type
_entity.pdbx_description
1 polymer ?
#
loop_
_entity_poly.entity_id
_entity_poly.type
_entity_poly.pdbx_seq_one_letter_code
_entity_poly.pdbx_strand_id
1 'polypeptide(L)' 'MDRILITEAIRSREDFYGALGRLRSNAAGAPHNLDDLADFLREQHIQAIIAADFDLEQDDLSRISSVLEDQGVALVR' A
#
# COMPACT_ATOMS: atom_id res chain seq x y z
N MET A 1 11.95 -0.98 -11.39
CA MET A 1 10.60 -0.51 -11.75
C MET A 1 9.64 -1.53 -11.20
N ASP A 2 9.45 -1.52 -9.89
CA ASP A 2 8.64 -2.51 -9.21
C ASP A 2 7.22 -1.98 -9.02
N ARG A 3 6.27 -2.88 -9.24
CA ARG A 3 4.84 -2.62 -9.10
C ARG A 3 4.27 -3.70 -8.22
N ILE A 4 3.48 -3.29 -7.24
CA ILE A 4 2.85 -4.22 -6.34
C ILE A 4 1.44 -4.50 -6.85
N LEU A 5 1.11 -5.76 -7.05
CA LEU A 5 -0.24 -6.20 -7.41
C LEU A 5 -0.89 -6.82 -6.18
N ILE A 6 -1.96 -6.20 -5.70
CA ILE A 6 -2.79 -6.72 -4.62
C ILE A 6 -4.06 -7.27 -5.26
N THR A 7 -4.21 -8.59 -5.25
CA THR A 7 -5.41 -9.29 -5.76
C THR A 7 -6.43 -9.60 -4.66
N GLU A 8 -6.10 -9.29 -3.40
CA GLU A 8 -6.98 -9.47 -2.25
C GLU A 8 -7.93 -8.26 -2.09
N ALA A 9 -9.12 -8.51 -1.55
CA ALA A 9 -10.14 -7.48 -1.35
C ALA A 9 -9.89 -6.68 -0.08
N ILE A 10 -9.38 -5.47 -0.25
CA ILE A 10 -8.97 -4.60 0.84
C ILE A 10 -10.18 -3.81 1.33
N ARG A 11 -10.73 -4.17 2.49
CA ARG A 11 -11.89 -3.46 3.08
C ARG A 11 -11.54 -2.54 4.26
N SER A 12 -10.28 -2.52 4.65
CA SER A 12 -9.79 -1.78 5.81
C SER A 12 -8.29 -1.54 5.65
N ARG A 13 -7.78 -0.48 6.30
CA ARG A 13 -6.34 -0.18 6.32
C ARG A 13 -5.49 -1.38 6.80
N GLU A 14 -5.98 -2.14 7.79
CA GLU A 14 -5.30 -3.33 8.29
C GLU A 14 -5.22 -4.45 7.25
N ASP A 15 -6.25 -4.55 6.40
CA ASP A 15 -6.28 -5.53 5.30
C ASP A 15 -5.31 -5.11 4.19
N PHE A 16 -5.21 -3.80 3.91
CA PHE A 16 -4.24 -3.22 2.98
C PHE A 16 -2.80 -3.55 3.43
N TYR A 17 -2.51 -3.25 4.68
CA TYR A 17 -1.23 -3.52 5.33
C TYR A 17 -0.93 -5.02 5.40
N GLY A 18 -1.94 -5.82 5.73
CA GLY A 18 -1.85 -7.28 5.76
C GLY A 18 -1.55 -7.88 4.38
N ALA A 19 -2.21 -7.39 3.33
CA ALA A 19 -1.97 -7.81 1.95
C ALA A 19 -0.56 -7.44 1.48
N LEU A 20 -0.08 -6.23 1.81
CA LEU A 20 1.30 -5.81 1.56
C LEU A 20 2.31 -6.69 2.30
N GLY A 21 2.04 -7.02 3.57
CA GLY A 21 2.87 -7.93 4.36
C GLY A 21 2.85 -9.37 3.83
N ARG A 22 1.71 -9.87 3.35
CA ARG A 22 1.59 -11.20 2.74
C ARG A 22 2.31 -11.32 1.41
N LEU A 23 2.30 -10.25 0.62
CA LEU A 23 3.05 -10.18 -0.64
C LEU A 23 4.57 -10.31 -0.42
N ARG A 24 5.07 -10.02 0.78
CA ARG A 24 6.49 -10.15 1.11
C ARG A 24 6.71 -11.05 2.32
N SER A 25 6.86 -12.35 2.07
CA SER A 25 7.27 -13.35 3.06
C SER A 25 8.72 -13.20 3.59
N ASN A 26 9.33 -12.01 3.57
CA ASN A 26 10.72 -11.82 3.98
C ASN A 26 11.00 -10.48 4.71
N ALA A 27 11.09 -10.62 6.03
CA ALA A 27 11.92 -9.88 7.00
C ALA A 27 11.65 -8.39 7.33
N ALA A 28 10.82 -7.66 6.60
CA ALA A 28 10.34 -6.34 7.02
C ALA A 28 8.84 -6.48 7.30
N GLY A 29 8.42 -6.20 8.54
CA GLY A 29 7.04 -6.39 8.98
C GLY A 29 6.03 -5.69 8.06
N ALA A 30 4.80 -6.19 8.05
CA ALA A 30 3.70 -5.49 7.37
C ALA A 30 3.70 -4.02 7.78
N PRO A 31 3.59 -3.05 6.86
CA PRO A 31 3.55 -1.65 7.25
C PRO A 31 2.33 -1.43 8.14
N HIS A 32 2.48 -1.08 9.41
CA HIS A 32 1.34 -0.94 10.33
C HIS A 32 0.71 0.48 10.31
N ASN A 33 1.42 1.45 9.71
CA ASN A 33 1.03 2.86 9.66
C ASN A 33 1.41 3.49 8.31
N LEU A 34 0.91 4.70 8.08
CA LEU A 34 1.19 5.51 6.90
C LEU A 34 2.69 5.84 6.73
N ASP A 35 3.39 6.14 7.82
CA ASP A 35 4.84 6.35 7.80
C ASP A 35 5.61 5.09 7.38
N ASP A 36 5.20 3.94 7.92
CA ASP A 36 5.78 2.62 7.60
C ASP A 36 5.53 2.28 6.11
N LEU A 37 4.35 2.63 5.60
CA LEU A 37 4.03 2.53 4.17
C LEU A 37 4.93 3.47 3.35
N ALA A 38 5.09 4.73 3.74
CA ALA A 38 5.91 5.70 3.02
C ALA A 38 7.39 5.26 2.96
N ASP A 39 7.93 4.83 4.10
CA ASP A 39 9.31 4.33 4.21
C ASP A 39 9.49 3.10 3.32
N PHE A 40 8.55 2.15 3.37
CA PHE A 40 8.55 0.96 2.52
C PHE A 40 8.54 1.30 1.03
N LEU A 41 7.69 2.21 0.60
CA LEU A 41 7.60 2.61 -0.82
C LEU A 41 8.89 3.26 -1.30
N ARG A 42 9.50 4.08 -0.43
CA ARG A 42 10.77 4.74 -0.69
C ARG A 42 11.93 3.75 -0.74
N GLU A 43 12.04 2.85 0.23
CA GLU A 43 13.10 1.83 0.29
C GLU A 43 13.06 0.88 -0.91
N GLN A 44 11.86 0.48 -1.33
CA GLN A 44 11.69 -0.46 -2.44
C GLN A 44 11.60 0.24 -3.80
N HIS A 45 11.63 1.57 -3.86
CA HIS A 45 11.44 2.36 -5.08
C HIS A 45 10.19 1.94 -5.88
N ILE A 46 9.09 1.70 -5.17
CA ILE A 46 7.81 1.35 -5.79
C ILE A 46 7.30 2.55 -6.58
N GLN A 47 6.79 2.31 -7.78
CA GLN A 47 6.24 3.37 -8.65
C GLN A 47 4.72 3.29 -8.76
N ALA A 48 4.15 2.10 -8.57
CA ALA A 48 2.71 1.91 -8.63
C ALA A 48 2.26 0.73 -7.75
N ILE A 49 1.12 0.91 -7.10
CA ILE A 49 0.38 -0.15 -6.41
C ILE A 49 -0.92 -0.35 -7.17
N ILE A 50 -1.15 -1.56 -7.63
CA ILE A 50 -2.37 -1.95 -8.34
C ILE A 50 -3.18 -2.80 -7.37
N ALA A 51 -4.27 -2.28 -6.86
CA ALA A 51 -5.19 -2.98 -5.97
C ALA A 51 -6.46 -3.35 -6.74
N ALA A 52 -6.66 -4.65 -6.97
CA ALA A 52 -7.77 -5.17 -7.79
C ALA A 52 -9.14 -4.88 -7.17
N ASP A 53 -9.22 -4.85 -5.84
CA ASP A 53 -10.44 -4.54 -5.10
C ASP A 53 -10.07 -3.82 -3.79
N PHE A 54 -10.36 -2.52 -3.72
CA PHE A 54 -10.23 -1.75 -2.49
C PHE A 54 -11.54 -1.01 -2.19
N ASP A 55 -12.06 -1.25 -1.00
CA ASP A 55 -13.23 -0.63 -0.40
C ASP A 55 -12.79 -0.04 0.95
N LEU A 56 -11.93 0.98 0.87
CA LEU A 56 -11.44 1.72 2.03
C LEU A 56 -12.42 2.84 2.37
N GLU A 57 -12.56 3.15 3.65
CA GLU A 57 -13.27 4.36 4.08
C GLU A 57 -12.62 5.60 3.43
N GLN A 58 -13.41 6.58 3.02
CA GLN A 58 -12.90 7.75 2.30
C GLN A 58 -11.82 8.51 3.08
N ASP A 59 -11.88 8.53 4.42
CA ASP A 59 -10.88 9.17 5.27
C ASP A 59 -9.53 8.42 5.19
N ASP A 60 -9.55 7.09 5.32
CA ASP A 60 -8.38 6.23 5.16
C ASP A 60 -7.81 6.29 3.74
N LEU A 61 -8.67 6.22 2.73
CA LEU A 61 -8.26 6.30 1.32
C LEU A 61 -7.59 7.65 1.00
N SER A 62 -8.12 8.74 1.56
CA SER A 62 -7.54 10.08 1.36
C SER A 62 -6.17 10.18 2.00
N ARG A 63 -5.97 9.62 3.20
CA ARG A 63 -4.67 9.60 3.86
C ARG A 63 -3.65 8.74 3.12
N ILE A 64 -4.06 7.54 2.68
CA ILE A 64 -3.21 6.63 1.92
C ILE A 64 -2.85 7.26 0.56
N SER A 65 -3.83 7.83 -0.16
CA SER A 65 -3.58 8.52 -1.43
C SER A 65 -2.61 9.70 -1.25
N SER A 66 -2.78 10.50 -0.19
CA SER A 66 -1.90 11.63 0.07
C SER A 66 -0.45 11.21 0.29
N VAL A 67 -0.22 10.08 0.98
CA VAL A 67 1.13 9.54 1.19
C VAL A 67 1.70 8.93 -0.09
N LEU A 68 0.85 8.25 -0.87
CA LEU A 68 1.25 7.67 -2.15
C LEU A 68 1.66 8.78 -3.13
N GLU A 69 0.88 9.85 -3.24
CA GLU A 69 1.21 11.01 -4.08
C GLU A 69 2.49 11.71 -3.61
N ASP A 70 2.70 11.88 -2.30
CA ASP A 70 3.91 12.47 -1.73
C ASP A 70 5.18 11.64 -2.07
N GLN A 71 5.05 10.31 -2.07
CA GLN A 71 6.13 9.40 -2.47
C GLN A 71 6.22 9.17 -3.99
N GLY A 72 5.32 9.76 -4.79
CA GLY A 72 5.29 9.60 -6.25
C GLY A 72 4.82 8.22 -6.72
N VAL A 73 4.04 7.53 -5.89
CA VAL A 73 3.47 6.21 -6.16
C VAL A 73 2.03 6.35 -6.64
N ALA A 74 1.70 5.73 -7.77
CA ALA A 74 0.34 5.70 -8.25
C ALA A 74 -0.46 4.55 -7.61
N LEU A 75 -1.57 4.85 -6.94
CA LEU A 75 -2.57 3.84 -6.59
C LEU A 75 -3.51 3.64 -7.78
N VAL A 76 -3.58 2.42 -8.30
CA VAL A 76 -4.40 2.07 -9.46
C VAL A 76 -5.36 0.95 -9.05
N ARG A 77 -6.59 1.03 -9.56
CA ARG A 77 -7.58 -0.06 -9.56
C ARG A 77 -7.53 -0.82 -10.87
#